data_AF-R7HDR0-F1
#
_entry.id   AF-R7HDR0-F1
#
_cell.length_a   1.000
_cell.length_b   1.000
_cell.length_c   1.000
_cell.angle_alpha   90.00
_cell.angle_beta   90.00
_cell.angle_gamma   90.00
#
_symmetry.space_group_name_H-M   'P 1'
#
loop_
_entity.id
_entity.type
_entity.pdbx_description
1 polymer ?
#
loop_
_entity_poly.entity_id
_entity_poly.type
_entity_poly.pdbx_seq_one_letter_code
_entity_poly.pdbx_strand_id
1 'polypeptide(L)'
;MKKPYIICHMMTSVDGRIDCAMTSKLSGVSDYYTTLAQINVPTTVSGRVTAELEMAEPGKFAVSNTEIYGQEGFSKKADCAGYEVIVDTKGTLIWPDAADMEKPYLLLCF
;
A
#
# COMPACT_ATOMS: atom_id res chain seq x y z
N MET A 1 23.84 1.88 6.87
CA MET A 1 22.40 2.20 6.99
C MET A 1 21.67 1.06 7.66
N LYS A 2 20.70 1.35 8.53
CA LYS A 2 19.80 0.35 9.09
C LYS A 2 18.68 0.13 8.06
N LYS A 3 18.59 -1.08 7.49
CA LYS A 3 17.52 -1.41 6.53
C LYS A 3 16.23 -1.73 7.31
N PRO A 4 15.05 -1.41 6.76
CA PRO A 4 13.80 -1.85 7.37
C PRO A 4 13.72 -3.38 7.38
N TYR A 5 13.09 -3.93 8.42
CA TYR A 5 12.74 -5.35 8.47
C TYR A 5 11.37 -5.53 7.81
N ILE A 6 11.28 -6.40 6.81
CA ILE A 6 10.07 -6.61 6.02
C ILE A 6 9.48 -7.97 6.39
N ILE A 7 8.19 -8.00 6.69
CA ILE A 7 7.42 -9.21 6.93
C ILE A 7 6.42 -9.35 5.79
N CYS A 8 6.38 -10.53 5.16
CA CYS A 8 5.35 -10.90 4.19
C CYS A 8 4.43 -11.92 4.85
N HIS A 9 3.19 -11.52 5.12
CA HIS A 9 2.16 -12.38 5.70
C HIS A 9 1.17 -12.73 4.60
N MET A 10 1.01 -14.01 4.29
CA MET A 10 0.21 -14.47 3.15
C MET A 10 -0.69 -15.65 3.54
N MET A 11 -1.83 -15.73 2.86
CA MET A 11 -2.73 -16.87 2.85
C MET A 11 -2.90 -17.37 1.42
N THR A 12 -2.89 -18.68 1.23
CA THR A 12 -3.08 -19.32 -0.07
C THR A 12 -3.91 -20.59 0.09
N SER A 13 -4.64 -20.98 -0.94
CA SER A 13 -5.27 -22.30 -1.00
C SER A 13 -4.22 -23.40 -1.22
N VAL A 14 -4.62 -24.66 -1.01
CA VAL A 14 -3.73 -25.82 -1.20
C VAL A 14 -3.20 -25.93 -2.63
N ASP A 15 -3.95 -25.44 -3.62
CA ASP A 15 -3.56 -25.38 -5.02
C ASP A 15 -2.82 -24.09 -5.41
N GLY A 16 -2.47 -23.23 -4.44
CA GLY A 16 -1.61 -22.07 -4.63
C GLY A 16 -2.30 -20.77 -5.07
N ARG A 17 -3.64 -20.70 -5.04
CA ARG A 17 -4.37 -19.48 -5.41
C ARG A 17 -4.44 -18.48 -4.25
N ILE A 18 -4.28 -17.20 -4.58
CA ILE A 18 -4.21 -16.08 -3.62
C ILE A 18 -5.30 -15.01 -3.85
N ASP A 19 -6.30 -15.30 -4.68
CA ASP A 19 -7.38 -14.37 -4.98
C ASP A 19 -8.14 -13.95 -3.71
N CYS A 20 -8.35 -12.65 -3.49
CA CYS A 20 -8.95 -12.13 -2.26
C CYS A 20 -10.43 -12.55 -2.10
N ALA A 21 -11.20 -12.57 -3.19
CA ALA A 21 -12.61 -12.95 -3.17
C ALA A 21 -12.80 -14.46 -2.89
N MET A 22 -11.81 -15.27 -3.26
CA MET A 22 -11.76 -16.69 -2.95
C MET A 22 -11.21 -16.95 -1.53
N THR A 23 -10.06 -16.37 -1.19
CA THR A 23 -9.37 -16.62 0.10
C THR A 23 -10.20 -16.13 1.29
N SER A 24 -10.99 -15.06 1.12
CA SER A 24 -11.94 -14.59 2.13
C SER A 24 -13.03 -15.61 2.51
N LYS A 25 -13.25 -16.64 1.68
CA LYS A 25 -14.21 -17.73 1.92
C LYS A 25 -13.57 -18.97 2.55
N LEU A 26 -12.25 -18.99 2.72
CA LEU A 26 -11.55 -20.12 3.32
C LEU A 26 -11.84 -20.20 4.82
N SER A 27 -12.03 -21.42 5.32
CA SER A 27 -12.02 -21.70 6.75
C SER A 27 -10.67 -21.29 7.34
N GLY A 28 -10.67 -20.41 8.35
CA GLY A 28 -9.45 -19.88 8.97
C GLY A 28 -9.06 -18.46 8.55
N VAL A 29 -9.85 -17.79 7.69
CA VAL A 29 -9.64 -16.37 7.35
C VAL A 29 -9.60 -15.46 8.60
N SER A 30 -10.40 -15.77 9.62
CA SER A 30 -10.39 -15.06 10.90
C SER A 30 -9.04 -15.14 11.61
N ASP A 31 -8.42 -16.31 11.57
CA ASP A 31 -7.15 -16.58 12.24
C ASP A 31 -6.00 -15.89 11.50
N TYR A 32 -6.07 -15.87 10.17
CA TYR A 32 -5.15 -15.11 9.31
C TYR A 32 -5.13 -13.62 9.67
N TYR A 33 -6.29 -12.97 9.78
CA TYR A 33 -6.37 -11.55 10.14
C TYR A 33 -6.03 -11.29 11.61
N THR A 34 -6.38 -12.21 12.51
CA THR A 34 -6.04 -12.11 13.94
C THR A 34 -4.52 -12.13 14.13
N THR A 35 -3.83 -13.06 13.46
CA THR A 35 -2.37 -13.15 13.53
C THR A 35 -1.69 -11.97 12.83
N LEU A 36 -2.23 -11.49 11.71
CA LEU A 36 -1.75 -10.27 11.04
C LEU A 36 -1.79 -9.06 11.99
N ALA A 37 -2.90 -8.87 12.70
CA ALA A 37 -3.04 -7.76 13.65
C ALA A 37 -2.03 -7.83 14.80
N GLN A 38 -1.69 -9.03 15.27
CA GLN A 38 -0.71 -9.25 16.33
C GLN A 38 0.74 -8.90 15.92
N ILE A 39 1.05 -8.83 14.63
CA ILE A 39 2.38 -8.39 14.15
C ILE A 39 2.63 -6.93 14.54
N ASN A 40 1.56 -6.13 14.71
CA ASN A 40 1.60 -4.76 15.22
C ASN A 40 2.66 -3.88 14.54
N VAL A 41 2.62 -3.83 13.20
CA VAL A 41 3.52 -3.00 12.39
C VAL A 41 2.93 -1.62 12.13
N PRO A 42 3.72 -0.55 12.34
CA PRO A 42 3.25 0.82 12.10
C PRO A 42 3.12 1.12 10.60
N THR A 43 3.91 0.44 9.76
CA THR A 43 3.97 0.67 8.31
C THR A 43 3.58 -0.58 7.54
N THR A 44 2.77 -0.38 6.51
CA THR A 44 2.29 -1.40 5.57
C THR A 44 2.74 -1.03 4.16
N VAL A 45 2.86 -2.02 3.27
CA VAL A 45 3.34 -1.82 1.90
C VAL A 45 2.40 -2.50 0.92
N SER A 46 1.90 -1.73 -0.03
CA SER A 46 0.94 -2.16 -1.04
C SER A 46 1.45 -1.86 -2.46
N GLY A 47 1.23 -2.80 -3.37
CA GLY A 47 1.51 -2.57 -4.79
C GLY A 47 0.43 -1.70 -5.43
N ARG A 48 0.78 -1.00 -6.53
CA ARG A 48 -0.15 -0.16 -7.31
C ARG A 48 -1.51 -0.79 -7.57
N VAL A 49 -1.55 -2.06 -7.98
CA VAL A 49 -2.81 -2.74 -8.37
C VAL A 49 -3.75 -2.91 -7.18
N THR A 50 -3.22 -3.34 -6.03
CA THR A 50 -4.01 -3.47 -4.79
C THR A 50 -4.48 -2.10 -4.31
N ALA A 51 -3.59 -1.11 -4.33
CA ALA A 51 -3.93 0.21 -3.85
C ALA A 51 -4.95 0.93 -4.77
N GLU A 52 -4.91 0.68 -6.08
CA GLU A 52 -5.94 1.13 -7.02
C GLU A 52 -7.33 0.55 -6.71
N LEU A 53 -7.38 -0.71 -6.26
CA LEU A 53 -8.63 -1.39 -5.96
C LEU A 53 -9.23 -0.96 -4.61
N GLU A 54 -8.37 -0.82 -3.59
CA GLU A 54 -8.81 -0.73 -2.19
C GLU A 54 -8.66 0.67 -1.56
N MET A 55 -7.90 1.58 -2.17
CA MET A 55 -7.47 2.82 -1.51
C MET A 55 -7.58 4.08 -2.38
N ALA A 56 -7.33 3.97 -3.68
CA ALA A 56 -7.30 5.11 -4.58
C ALA A 56 -8.71 5.59 -4.94
N GLU A 57 -8.82 6.89 -5.24
CA GLU A 57 -10.02 7.45 -5.85
C GLU A 57 -10.20 6.95 -7.29
N PRO A 58 -11.44 6.88 -7.81
CA PRO A 58 -11.69 6.45 -9.17
C PRO A 58 -10.97 7.31 -10.22
N GLY A 59 -10.35 6.64 -11.20
CA GLY A 59 -9.74 7.29 -12.36
C GLY A 59 -8.21 7.24 -12.36
N LYS A 60 -7.60 8.12 -13.16
CA LYS A 60 -6.15 8.24 -13.30
C LYS A 60 -5.73 9.69 -13.16
N PHE A 61 -4.61 9.90 -12.47
CA PHE A 61 -4.03 11.23 -12.33
C PHE A 61 -3.69 11.79 -13.71
N ALA A 62 -4.32 12.92 -14.05
CA ALA A 62 -4.09 13.62 -15.30
C ALA A 62 -2.90 14.57 -15.12
N VAL A 63 -1.79 14.23 -15.76
CA VAL A 63 -0.56 15.00 -15.70
C VAL A 63 -0.73 16.32 -16.47
N SER A 64 -0.47 17.44 -15.81
CA SER A 64 -0.47 18.77 -16.45
C SER A 64 0.89 19.15 -17.04
N ASN A 65 1.99 18.65 -16.48
CA ASN A 65 3.36 18.84 -16.97
C ASN A 65 4.02 17.51 -17.30
N THR A 66 4.36 17.28 -18.57
CA THR A 66 5.01 16.05 -19.05
C THR A 66 6.54 16.12 -19.01
N GLU A 67 7.12 17.20 -18.50
CA GLU A 67 8.56 17.30 -18.27
C GLU A 67 9.04 16.23 -17.29
N ILE A 68 10.15 15.59 -17.63
CA ILE A 68 10.77 14.57 -16.79
C ILE A 68 11.42 15.28 -15.60
N TYR A 69 11.02 14.91 -14.38
CA TYR A 69 11.59 15.49 -13.16
C TYR A 69 13.12 15.26 -13.05
N GLY A 70 13.61 14.11 -13.53
CA GLY A 70 15.04 13.88 -13.83
C GLY A 70 15.98 13.77 -12.63
N GLN A 71 15.47 13.89 -11.41
CA GLN A 71 16.23 13.84 -10.17
C GLN A 71 15.42 13.19 -9.04
N GLU A 72 16.06 12.92 -7.91
CA GLU A 72 15.37 12.46 -6.70
C GLU A 72 14.64 13.64 -6.03
N GLY A 73 13.44 13.39 -5.49
CA GLY A 73 12.63 14.42 -4.86
C GLY A 73 11.80 13.85 -3.72
N PHE A 74 11.63 14.65 -2.66
CA PHE A 74 10.86 14.28 -1.49
C PHE A 74 9.89 15.40 -1.15
N SER A 75 8.64 15.03 -0.82
CA SER A 75 7.65 15.94 -0.27
C SER A 75 6.98 15.26 0.91
N LYS A 76 7.07 15.89 2.10
CA LYS A 76 6.43 15.40 3.31
C LYS A 76 5.27 16.32 3.68
N LYS A 77 4.09 15.71 3.92
CA LYS A 77 2.86 16.43 4.26
C LYS A 77 2.39 16.19 5.70
N ALA A 78 2.79 15.07 6.32
CA ALA A 78 2.42 14.72 7.68
C ALA A 78 3.59 14.07 8.42
N ASP A 79 3.61 14.25 9.74
CA ASP A 79 4.46 13.53 10.70
C ASP A 79 3.64 12.41 11.34
N CYS A 80 4.08 11.17 11.20
CA CYS A 80 3.39 10.00 11.76
C CYS A 80 4.37 8.90 12.18
N ALA A 81 3.87 7.96 13.00
CA ALA A 81 4.66 6.81 13.47
C ALA A 81 4.85 5.73 12.37
N GLY A 82 3.98 5.71 11.37
CA GLY A 82 4.04 4.78 10.24
C GLY A 82 3.14 5.21 9.08
N TYR A 83 3.37 4.60 7.93
CA TYR A 83 2.76 4.99 6.67
C TYR A 83 2.08 3.79 5.99
N GLU A 84 1.07 4.04 5.18
CA GLU A 84 0.70 3.09 4.12
C GLU A 84 1.57 3.41 2.90
N VAL A 85 2.53 2.54 2.60
CA VAL A 85 3.47 2.75 1.50
C VAL A 85 2.88 2.18 0.22
N ILE A 86 2.77 2.99 -0.82
CA ILE A 86 2.27 2.55 -2.12
C ILE A 86 3.36 2.64 -3.16
N VAL A 87 3.60 1.51 -3.83
CA VAL A 87 4.50 1.44 -4.97
C VAL A 87 3.73 1.72 -6.25
N ASP A 88 3.59 2.99 -6.61
CA ASP A 88 3.00 3.48 -7.86
C ASP A 88 4.07 4.22 -8.67
N THR A 89 4.92 3.45 -9.36
CA THR A 89 6.13 3.97 -9.99
C THR A 89 5.87 5.12 -10.97
N LYS A 90 4.70 5.13 -11.62
CA LYS A 90 4.31 6.14 -12.60
C LYS A 90 3.45 7.28 -12.03
N GLY A 91 3.14 7.27 -10.73
CA GLY A 91 2.29 8.28 -10.09
C GLY A 91 0.94 8.45 -10.77
N THR A 92 0.28 7.33 -11.09
CA THR A 92 -0.97 7.30 -11.87
C THR A 92 -2.24 7.29 -11.02
N LEU A 93 -2.14 6.97 -9.73
CA LEU A 93 -3.29 6.88 -8.83
C LEU A 93 -3.66 8.24 -8.24
N ILE A 94 -4.95 8.42 -7.98
CA ILE A 94 -5.52 9.59 -7.31
C ILE A 94 -5.74 9.22 -5.85
N TRP A 95 -5.33 10.07 -4.92
CA TRP A 95 -5.41 9.80 -3.50
C TRP A 95 -6.38 10.78 -2.82
N PRO A 96 -7.21 10.31 -1.87
CA PRO A 96 -7.96 11.21 -1.01
C PRO A 96 -7.01 12.00 -0.11
N ASP A 97 -7.53 13.05 0.53
CA ASP A 97 -6.78 13.72 1.59
C ASP A 97 -6.56 12.77 2.76
N ALA A 98 -5.29 12.55 3.07
CA ALA A 98 -4.84 11.58 4.08
C ALA A 98 -4.22 12.25 5.32
N ALA A 99 -4.36 13.59 5.46
CA ALA A 99 -3.71 14.33 6.55
C ALA A 99 -4.11 13.85 7.95
N ASP A 100 -5.37 13.45 8.12
CA ASP A 100 -5.93 13.00 9.41
C ASP A 100 -5.97 11.47 9.57
N MET A 101 -5.38 10.72 8.63
CA MET A 101 -5.31 9.26 8.73
C MET A 101 -4.27 8.82 9.75
N GLU A 102 -4.56 7.75 10.50
CA GLU A 102 -3.59 7.12 11.40
C GLU A 102 -2.30 6.70 10.67
N LYS A 103 -2.47 6.25 9.42
CA LYS A 103 -1.39 5.88 8.49
C LYS A 103 -1.55 6.68 7.20
N PRO A 104 -0.96 7.89 7.09
CA PRO A 104 -0.98 8.65 5.86
C PRO A 104 -0.19 7.92 4.75
N TYR A 105 -0.48 8.27 3.50
CA TYR A 105 0.15 7.63 2.34
C TYR A 105 1.61 8.07 2.15
N LEU A 106 2.49 7.10 1.90
CA LEU A 106 3.83 7.32 1.36
C LEU A 106 3.90 6.75 -0.05
N LEU A 107 4.01 7.63 -1.04
CA LEU A 107 4.01 7.24 -2.46
C LEU A 107 5.44 7.08 -2.97
N LEU A 108 5.73 5.92 -3.56
CA LEU A 108 7.00 5.63 -4.21
C LEU A 108 6.84 5.69 -5.73
N CYS A 109 7.31 6.79 -6.31
CA CYS A 109 7.36 7.05 -7.74
C CYS A 109 8.83 7.01 -8.19
N PHE A 110 9.16 6.29 -9.27
CA PHE A 110 10.52 6.11 -9.77
C PHE A 110 10.56 6.22 -11.29
#